data_AF-A0A2K9C511-F1
#
_entry.id   AF-A0A2K9C511-F1
#
_cell.length_a   1.000
_cell.length_b   1.000
_cell.length_c   1.000
_cell.angle_alpha   90.00
_cell.angle_beta   90.00
_cell.angle_gamma   90.00
#
_symmetry.space_group_name_H-M   'P 1'
#
loop_
_entity.id
_entity.type
_entity.pdbx_description
1 polymer ?
#
loop_
_entity_poly.entity_id
_entity_poly.type
_entity_poly.pdbx_seq_one_letter_code
_entity_poly.pdbx_strand_id
1 'polypeptide(L)' 'MKQRFLHVILISTVLLLAGCTPTCKGDSCSRPQATKDQMVIWWPAQMRVEPGPSGERADYQTISLER' A
#
# COMPACT_ATOMS: atom_id res chain seq x y z
N MET A 1 3.56 -13.23 -39.66
CA MET A 1 4.55 -13.36 -38.56
C MET A 1 4.72 -12.08 -37.73
N LYS A 2 4.78 -10.89 -38.34
CA LYS A 2 4.94 -9.60 -37.62
C LYS A 2 3.84 -9.30 -36.58
N GLN A 3 2.56 -9.56 -36.89
CA GLN A 3 1.46 -9.30 -35.94
C GLN A 3 1.51 -10.19 -34.69
N ARG A 4 1.93 -11.46 -34.82
CA ARG A 4 2.06 -12.38 -33.68
C ARG A 4 3.16 -11.90 -32.72
N PHE A 5 4.28 -11.43 -33.25
CA PHE A 5 5.36 -10.84 -32.45
C PHE A 5 4.89 -9.59 -31.71
N LEU A 6 4.13 -8.73 -32.37
CA LEU A 6 3.62 -7.50 -31.79
C LEU A 6 2.65 -7.77 -30.63
N HIS A 7 1.81 -8.81 -30.73
CA HIS A 7 0.94 -9.24 -29.64
C HIS A 7 1.71 -9.82 -28.45
N VAL A 8 2.75 -10.63 -28.70
CA VAL A 8 3.58 -11.18 -27.62
C VAL A 8 4.29 -10.06 -26.85
N ILE A 9 4.84 -9.07 -27.56
CA ILE A 9 5.48 -7.90 -26.94
C ILE A 9 4.45 -7.11 -26.12
N LEU A 10 3.26 -6.85 -26.68
CA LEU A 10 2.21 -6.13 -25.98
C LEU A 10 1.80 -6.82 -24.68
N ILE A 11 1.54 -8.14 -24.73
CA ILE A 11 1.15 -8.94 -23.57
C ILE A 11 2.25 -8.96 -22.52
N SER A 12 3.51 -9.16 -22.94
CA SER A 12 4.69 -9.11 -22.07
C SER A 12 4.78 -7.78 -21.33
N THR A 13 4.66 -6.66 -22.04
CA THR A 13 4.76 -5.32 -21.45
C THR A 13 3.64 -5.06 -20.44
N VAL A 14 2.40 -5.47 -20.73
CA VAL A 14 1.27 -5.33 -19.80
C VAL A 14 1.49 -6.14 -18.52
N LEU A 15 1.99 -7.39 -18.64
CA LEU A 15 2.31 -8.23 -17.49
C LEU A 15 3.42 -7.64 -16.61
N LEU A 16 4.47 -7.09 -17.23
CA LEU A 16 5.56 -6.41 -16.52
C LEU A 16 5.07 -5.18 -15.76
N LEU A 17 4.20 -4.37 -16.37
CA LEU A 17 3.64 -3.18 -15.74
C LEU A 17 2.69 -3.53 -14.57
N ALA A 18 1.93 -4.63 -14.69
CA ALA A 18 1.03 -5.09 -13.63
C ALA A 18 1.77 -5.65 -12.40
N GLY A 19 3.03 -6.09 -12.55
CA GLY A 19 3.89 -6.52 -11.44
C GLY A 19 4.67 -5.36 -10.78
N CYS A 20 4.82 -4.22 -11.47
CA CYS A 20 5.50 -3.04 -10.94
C CYS A 20 4.60 -2.10 -10.14
N THR A 21 3.28 -2.28 -10.21
CA THR A 21 2.38 -1.57 -9.30
C THR A 21 2.46 -2.22 -7.92
N PRO A 22 2.57 -1.45 -6.83
CA PRO A 22 2.39 -2.02 -5.51
C PRO A 22 1.02 -2.66 -5.54
N THR A 23 0.96 -3.96 -5.27
CA THR A 23 -0.25 -4.79 -5.33
C THR A 23 -1.18 -4.43 -4.18
N CYS A 24 -1.49 -3.15 -4.00
CA CYS A 24 -2.49 -2.68 -3.09
C CYS A 24 -3.85 -2.93 -3.77
N LYS A 25 -4.76 -3.59 -3.06
CA LYS A 25 -6.10 -3.90 -3.54
C LYS A 25 -7.11 -3.47 -2.48
N GLY A 26 -8.13 -2.74 -2.91
CA GLY A 26 -9.17 -2.21 -2.03
C GLY A 26 -8.59 -1.29 -0.95
N ASP A 27 -9.07 -1.45 0.29
CA ASP A 27 -8.68 -0.61 1.43
C ASP A 27 -7.18 -0.63 1.74
N SER A 28 -6.44 -1.63 1.24
CA SER A 28 -4.98 -1.67 1.41
C SER A 28 -4.25 -0.53 0.70
N CYS A 29 -4.82 0.07 -0.35
CA CYS A 29 -4.25 1.26 -0.98
C CYS A 29 -4.47 2.53 -0.16
N SER A 30 -5.57 2.59 0.58
CA SER A 30 -5.91 3.71 1.46
C SER A 30 -5.08 3.70 2.74
N ARG A 31 -4.45 2.56 3.06
CA ARG A 31 -3.61 2.39 4.24
C ARG A 31 -2.26 3.10 4.06
N PRO A 32 -1.83 3.93 5.01
CA PRO A 32 -0.54 4.59 4.93
C PRO A 32 0.61 3.58 4.90
N GLN A 33 1.60 3.86 4.07
CA GLN A 33 2.82 3.06 3.91
C GLN A 33 3.98 3.70 4.69
N ALA A 34 4.92 2.86 5.15
CA ALA A 34 6.16 3.34 5.73
C ALA A 34 7.06 3.95 4.65
N THR A 35 7.72 5.06 4.98
CA THR A 35 8.70 5.74 4.12
C THR A 35 10.03 5.85 4.87
N LYS A 36 11.05 6.42 4.21
CA LYS A 36 12.36 6.62 4.84
C LYS A 36 12.31 7.53 6.08
N ASP A 37 11.34 8.46 6.12
CA ASP A 37 11.20 9.46 7.17
C ASP A 37 9.95 9.21 8.05
N GLN A 38 9.23 8.10 7.82
CA GLN A 38 7.96 7.84 8.49
C GLN A 38 7.71 6.35 8.71
N MET A 39 7.49 5.95 9.97
CA MET A 39 7.10 4.59 10.34
C MET A 39 5.60 4.51 10.61
N VAL A 40 4.96 3.42 10.16
CA VAL A 40 3.53 3.14 10.39
C VAL A 40 3.38 1.84 11.19
N ILE A 41 2.72 1.89 12.34
CA ILE A 41 2.47 0.76 13.25
C ILE A 41 0.99 0.41 13.21
N TRP A 42 0.65 -0.83 12.87
CA TRP A 42 -0.74 -1.30 12.80
C TRP A 42 -1.15 -2.05 14.06
N TRP A 43 -2.25 -1.64 14.69
CA TRP A 43 -2.71 -2.27 15.93
C TRP A 43 -3.71 -3.40 15.65
N PRO A 44 -3.50 -4.61 16.20
CA PRO A 44 -4.51 -5.66 16.19
C PRO A 44 -5.72 -5.24 17.03
N ALA A 45 -6.89 -5.81 16.74
CA ALA A 45 -8.16 -5.39 17.33
C ALA A 45 -8.14 -5.27 18.87
N GLN A 46 -7.51 -6.23 19.56
CA GLN A 46 -7.37 -6.21 21.02
C GLN A 46 -6.44 -5.13 21.59
N MET A 47 -5.56 -4.54 20.77
CA MET A 47 -4.55 -3.54 21.20
C MET A 47 -4.92 -2.12 20.81
N ARG A 48 -5.98 -1.94 20.01
CA ARG A 48 -6.59 -0.63 19.87
C ARG A 48 -7.01 -0.25 21.31
N VAL A 49 -6.82 0.99 21.80
CA VAL A 49 -7.26 1.48 23.14
C VAL A 49 -8.45 2.43 23.00
N GLU A 50 -9.48 2.36 23.86
CA GLU A 50 -10.78 3.04 23.64
C GLU A 50 -10.61 4.47 23.12
N PRO A 51 -11.43 4.92 22.15
CA PRO A 51 -11.24 6.22 21.53
C PRO A 51 -11.14 7.29 22.60
N GLY A 52 -10.07 8.09 22.55
CA GLY A 52 -9.97 9.30 23.36
C GLY A 52 -11.11 10.27 23.03
N PRO A 53 -11.22 11.40 23.74
CA PRO A 53 -12.33 12.34 23.60
C PRO A 53 -12.53 12.91 22.17
N SER A 54 -11.57 12.76 21.27
CA SER A 54 -11.64 13.11 19.86
C SER A 54 -12.29 12.04 18.96
N GLY A 55 -12.67 10.87 19.49
CA GLY A 55 -13.43 9.84 18.76
C GLY A 55 -12.66 9.07 17.68
N GLU A 56 -11.49 9.52 17.26
CA GLU A 56 -10.72 8.90 16.19
C GLU A 56 -9.63 7.98 16.76
N ARG A 57 -9.93 6.68 16.80
CA ARG A 57 -8.98 5.63 17.18
C ARG A 57 -8.38 5.07 15.89
N ALA A 58 -7.31 5.69 15.42
CA ALA A 58 -6.63 5.22 14.22
C ALA A 58 -6.19 3.75 14.43
N ASP A 59 -6.57 2.89 13.51
CA ASP A 59 -6.16 1.47 13.47
C ASP A 59 -4.66 1.29 13.21
N TYR A 60 -3.97 2.42 13.01
CA TYR A 60 -2.53 2.57 12.92
C TYR A 60 -2.05 3.80 13.69
N GLN A 61 -0.76 3.84 13.99
CA GLN A 61 -0.04 5.02 14.44
C GLN A 61 1.06 5.36 13.44
N THR A 62 1.28 6.64 13.21
CA THR A 62 2.37 7.15 12.36
C THR A 62 3.40 7.86 13.23
N ILE A 63 4.68 7.54 13.03
CA ILE A 63 5.81 8.11 13.78
C ILE A 63 6.75 8.77 12.78
N SER A 64 7.11 10.04 13.00
CA SER A 64 8.15 10.71 12.22
C SER A 64 9.52 10.18 12.63
N LEU A 65 10.37 9.93 11.63
CA LEU A 65 11.76 9.53 11.78
C LEU A 65 12.72 10.68 11.44
N GLU A 66 12.19 11.89 11.22
CA GLU A 66 13.01 13.09 11.03
C GLU A 66 13.87 13.33 12.28
N ARG A 67 15.18 13.56 12.07
CA ARG A 67 16.16 13.79 13.13
C ARG A 67 16.19 15.24 13.56
#